data_AF-A0A6M3ISA7-F1
#
_entry.id   AF-A0A6M3ISA7-F1
#
_cell.length_a   1.000
_cell.length_b   1.000
_cell.length_c   1.000
_cell.angle_alpha   90.00
_cell.angle_beta   90.00
_cell.angle_gamma   90.00
#
_symmetry.space_group_name_H-M   'P 1'
#
loop_
_entity.id
_entity.type
_entity.pdbx_description
1 polymer ?
#
loop_
_entity_poly.entity_id
_entity_poly.type
_entity_poly.pdbx_seq_one_letter_code
_entity_poly.pdbx_strand_id
1 'polypeptide(L)' 'MPEDFLKCVKNGGRVRTITLKNDKYMRVCYDKDGSHAGEVKTKEGK' A
#
# COMPACT_ATOMS: atom_id res chain seq x y z
N MET A 1 2.09 9.88 1.00
CA MET A 1 1.48 8.67 1.60
C MET A 1 0.12 9.02 2.19
N PRO A 2 -0.98 8.35 1.79
CA PRO A 2 -2.33 8.65 2.27
C PRO A 2 -2.45 8.42 3.79
N GLU A 3 -3.24 9.28 4.44
CA GLU A 3 -3.41 9.27 5.89
C GLU A 3 -4.03 7.97 6.41
N ASP A 4 -4.99 7.41 5.69
CA ASP A 4 -5.63 6.13 6.04
C ASP A 4 -4.66 4.95 6.01
N PHE A 5 -3.76 4.93 5.02
CA PHE A 5 -2.69 3.92 4.98
C PHE A 5 -1.75 4.08 6.17
N LEU A 6 -1.34 5.30 6.49
CA LEU A 6 -0.48 5.59 7.65
C LEU A 6 -1.15 5.22 8.98
N LYS A 7 -2.44 5.50 9.14
CA LYS A 7 -3.22 5.09 10.31
C LYS A 7 -3.31 3.57 10.42
N CYS A 8 -3.65 2.88 9.34
CA CYS A 8 -3.67 1.42 9.30
C CYS A 8 -2.30 0.82 9.70
N VAL A 9 -1.19 1.35 9.17
CA VAL A 9 0.16 0.91 9.52
C VAL A 9 0.46 1.16 11.01
N LYS A 10 0.13 2.35 11.52
CA LYS A 10 0.34 2.71 12.94
C LYS A 10 -0.48 1.84 13.90
N ASN A 11 -1.67 1.43 13.50
CA ASN A 11 -2.54 0.56 14.26
C ASN A 11 -2.12 -0.92 14.21
N GLY A 12 -1.00 -1.26 13.56
CA GLY A 12 -0.51 -2.63 13.44
C GLY A 12 -1.14 -3.43 12.30
N GLY A 13 -1.74 -2.74 11.33
CA GLY A 13 -2.30 -3.35 10.12
C GLY A 13 -1.23 -4.03 9.27
N ARG A 14 -1.65 -5.04 8.52
CA ARG A 14 -0.78 -5.86 7.67
C ARG A 14 -0.56 -5.18 6.33
N VAL A 15 0.66 -4.70 6.09
CA VAL A 15 1.05 -4.14 4.79
C VAL A 15 1.39 -5.27 3.81
N ARG A 16 0.77 -5.25 2.63
CA ARG A 16 1.15 -6.07 1.48
C ARG A 16 1.51 -5.19 0.29
N THR A 17 2.55 -5.59 -0.42
CA THR A 17 2.88 -4.98 -1.71
C THR A 17 2.16 -5.77 -2.80
N ILE A 18 1.33 -5.07 -3.58
CA ILE A 18 0.63 -5.60 -4.74
C ILE A 18 1.35 -5.08 -5.98
N THR A 19 1.92 -6.00 -6.77
CA THR A 19 2.48 -5.66 -8.06
C THR A 19 1.35 -5.41 -9.05
N LEU A 20 1.37 -4.26 -9.71
CA LEU A 20 0.46 -3.84 -10.75
C LEU A 20 1.11 -4.05 -12.13
N LYS A 21 0.31 -3.91 -13.19
CA LYS A 21 0.82 -3.94 -14.58
C LYS A 21 1.74 -2.73 -14.85
N ASN A 22 2.64 -2.86 -15.84
CA ASN A 22 3.62 -1.83 -16.26
C ASN A 22 4.63 -1.45 -15.16
N ASP A 23 5.24 -2.45 -14.52
CA ASP A 23 6.27 -2.26 -13.48
C ASP A 23 5.81 -1.40 -12.30
N LYS A 24 4.51 -1.26 -12.10
CA LYS A 24 3.95 -0.54 -10.97
C LYS A 24 3.80 -1.48 -9.79
N TYR A 25 3.89 -0.96 -8.58
CA TYR A 25 3.52 -1.64 -7.36
C TYR A 25 2.81 -0.67 -6.44
N MET A 26 1.83 -1.14 -5.71
CA MET A 26 1.16 -0.37 -4.67
C MET A 26 1.31 -1.10 -3.34
N ARG A 27 1.41 -0.35 -2.25
CA ARG A 27 1.36 -0.93 -0.91
C ARG A 27 -0.07 -0.78 -0.42
N VAL A 28 -0.70 -1.86 0.01
CA VAL A 28 -2.04 -1.84 0.60
C VAL A 28 -1.90 -2.32 2.04
N CYS A 29 -2.47 -1.57 2.97
CA CYS A 29 -2.53 -1.94 4.37
C CYS A 29 -3.89 -2.59 4.64
N TYR A 30 -3.90 -3.72 5.34
CA TYR A 30 -5.09 -4.46 5.72
C TYR A 30 -5.23 -4.48 7.23
N ASP A 31 -6.35 -4.01 7.74
CA ASP A 31 -6.70 -4.06 9.15
C ASP A 31 -8.13 -4.64 9.32
N LYS A 32 -8.75 -4.42 10.48
CA LYS A 32 -10.10 -4.95 10.77
C LYS A 32 -11.20 -4.21 10.00
N ASP A 33 -11.01 -2.93 9.72
CA ASP A 33 -11.99 -2.08 9.04
C ASP A 33 -11.94 -2.24 7.51
N GLY A 34 -10.83 -2.77 6.98
CA GLY A 34 -10.76 -3.22 5.59
C GLY A 34 -9.37 -3.10 4.97
N SER A 35 -9.33 -2.59 3.74
CA SER A 35 -8.09 -2.40 2.98
C SER A 35 -7.88 -0.93 2.63
N HIS A 36 -6.76 -0.37 3.08
CA HIS A 36 -6.34 1.00 2.82
C HIS A 36 -5.25 1.00 1.75
N ALA A 37 -5.56 1.57 0.58
CA ALA A 37 -4.60 1.71 -0.51
C ALA A 37 -3.55 2.79 -0.18
N GLY A 38 -2.28 2.41 -0.26
CA GLY A 38 -1.15 3.33 -0.25
C GLY A 38 -0.81 3.85 -1.65
N GLU A 39 0.30 4.58 -1.76
CA GLU A 39 0.72 5.18 -3.03
C GLU A 39 1.15 4.12 -4.04
N VAL A 40 0.72 4.32 -5.29
CA VAL A 40 1.22 3.57 -6.45
C VAL A 40 2.60 4.10 -6.80
N LYS A 41 3.60 3.23 -6.75
CA LYS A 41 4.96 3.52 -7.18
C LYS A 41 5.24 2.77 -8.47
N THR A 42 5.93 3.41 -9.39
CA THR A 42 6.61 2.73 -10.49
C THR A 42 7.92 2.18 -9.97
N LYS A 43 8.26 0.92 -10.31
CA LYS A 43 9.66 0.53 -10.37
C LYS A 43 10.24 1.38 -11.50
N GLU A 44 11.08 2.35 -11.16
CA GLU A 44 11.98 2.91 -12.16
C GLU A 44 12.83 1.75 -12.68
N GLY A 45 12.51 1.31 -13.89
CA GLY A 45 13.34 0.40 -14.65
C GLY A 45 14.69 1.08 -14.86
N LYS A 46 15.75 0.34 -14.55
CA LYS A 46 17.14 0.77 -14.74
C LYS A 46 17.57 0.49 -16.17
#